data_AF-A0A8D8HMV5-F1
#
_entry.id   AF-A0A8D8HMV5-F1
#
_cell.length_a   1.000
_cell.length_b   1.000
_cell.length_c   1.000
_cell.angle_alpha   90.00
_cell.angle_beta   90.00
_cell.angle_gamma   90.00
#
_symmetry.space_group_name_H-M   'P 1'
#
loop_
_entity.id
_entity.type
_entity.pdbx_description
1 polymer ?
#
loop_
_entity_poly.entity_id
_entity_poly.type
_entity_poly.pdbx_seq_one_letter_code
_entity_poly.pdbx_strand_id
1 'polypeptide(L)'
;MKQKNNNINYSSSITDLNAVNKMHTVTSKMQVLYQMMNDYQDLFGDAEAVGKEESDIQESKCSWFAVKCLEMASSEQKELFKQNYGCEDREKVAKIKELYKTLQLKEEYKK
;
A
#
# COMPACT_ATOMS: atom_id res chain seq x y z
N MET A 1 -8.21 24.82 -9.35
CA MET A 1 -7.84 23.82 -8.32
C MET A 1 -8.02 24.46 -6.95
N LYS A 2 -9.00 24.01 -6.15
CA LYS A 2 -9.22 24.54 -4.80
C LYS A 2 -8.24 23.85 -3.85
N GLN A 3 -7.40 24.63 -3.15
CA GLN A 3 -6.63 24.12 -2.02
C GLN A 3 -7.62 23.57 -0.98
N LYS A 4 -7.53 22.28 -0.66
CA LYS A 4 -8.22 21.72 0.50
C LYS A 4 -7.54 22.28 1.74
N ASN A 5 -8.15 23.28 2.36
CA ASN A 5 -7.82 23.68 3.73
C ASN A 5 -8.18 22.52 4.66
N ASN A 6 -7.20 21.70 5.01
CA ASN A 6 -7.31 20.76 6.11
C ASN A 6 -7.22 21.56 7.42
N ASN A 7 -8.34 22.14 7.86
CA ASN A 7 -8.48 22.68 9.21
C ASN A 7 -8.51 21.50 10.19
N ILE A 8 -7.32 21.05 10.60
CA ILE A 8 -7.15 20.13 11.73
C ILE A 8 -7.35 20.97 12.99
N ASN A 9 -8.48 20.81 13.67
CA ASN A 9 -8.74 21.48 14.95
C ASN A 9 -7.93 20.78 16.05
N TYR A 10 -6.83 21.39 16.46
CA TYR A 10 -6.03 20.93 17.59
C TYR A 10 -6.72 21.28 18.93
N SER A 11 -6.47 20.48 19.97
CA SER A 11 -6.91 20.78 21.34
C SER A 11 -6.52 22.21 21.72
N SER A 12 -7.38 22.91 22.48
CA SER A 12 -7.14 24.29 22.96
C SER A 12 -5.88 24.43 23.83
N SER A 13 -5.31 23.33 24.29
CA SER A 13 -4.04 23.26 25.01
C SER A 13 -2.79 23.28 24.13
N ILE A 14 -2.93 23.14 22.80
CA ILE A 14 -1.82 23.13 21.86
C ILE A 14 -1.57 24.56 21.37
N THR A 15 -0.49 25.17 21.88
CA THR A 15 -0.19 26.59 21.64
C THR A 15 0.92 26.82 20.62
N ASP A 16 1.81 25.85 20.39
CA ASP A 16 2.91 25.96 19.44
C ASP A 16 2.58 25.27 18.10
N LEU A 17 2.02 26.04 17.16
CA LEU A 17 1.74 25.55 15.81
C LEU A 17 3.01 25.15 15.03
N ASN A 18 4.18 25.72 15.35
CA ASN A 18 5.42 25.35 14.67
C ASN A 18 5.86 23.95 15.09
N ALA A 19 5.76 23.61 16.39
CA ALA A 19 5.99 22.26 16.88
C ALA A 19 5.00 21.26 16.24
N VAL A 20 3.73 21.64 16.14
CA VAL A 20 2.69 20.82 15.49
C VAL A 20 3.00 20.56 14.01
N ASN A 21 3.40 21.57 13.25
CA ASN A 21 3.74 21.42 11.83
C ASN A 21 4.97 20.51 11.63
N LYS A 22 5.98 20.63 12.51
CA LYS A 22 7.16 19.75 12.50
C LYS A 22 6.77 18.31 12.81
N MET A 23 5.96 18.10 13.85
CA MET A 23 5.43 16.79 14.21
C MET A 23 4.64 16.17 13.06
N HIS A 24 3.69 16.92 12.48
CA HIS A 24 2.92 16.46 11.32
C HIS A 24 3.84 16.02 10.18
N THR A 25 4.88 16.80 9.87
CA THR A 25 5.85 16.44 8.82
C THR A 25 6.53 15.10 9.08
N VAL A 26 6.93 14.85 10.34
CA VAL A 26 7.58 13.58 10.72
C VAL A 26 6.56 12.44 10.70
N THR A 27 5.39 12.62 11.31
CA THR A 27 4.37 11.58 11.41
C THR A 27 3.78 11.21 10.06
N SER A 28 3.62 12.17 9.13
CA SER A 28 3.18 11.86 7.76
C SER A 28 4.16 10.95 7.03
N LYS A 29 5.48 11.19 7.17
CA LYS A 29 6.49 10.30 6.58
C LYS A 29 6.47 8.92 7.23
N MET A 30 6.35 8.87 8.55
CA MET A 30 6.22 7.62 9.29
C MET A 30 4.97 6.83 8.88
N GLN A 31 3.84 7.51 8.65
CA GLN A 31 2.60 6.89 8.22
C GLN A 31 2.75 6.22 6.85
N VAL A 32 3.41 6.88 5.89
CA VAL A 32 3.67 6.29 4.57
C VAL A 32 4.55 5.05 4.70
N LEU A 33 5.63 5.13 5.49
CA LEU A 33 6.51 3.98 5.75
C LEU A 33 5.76 2.83 6.43
N TYR A 34 4.91 3.15 7.40
CA TYR A 34 4.11 2.15 8.10
C TYR A 34 3.12 1.46 7.17
N GLN A 35 2.47 2.22 6.29
CA GLN A 35 1.56 1.64 5.30
C GLN A 35 2.30 0.70 4.34
N MET A 36 3.49 1.09 3.84
CA MET A 36 4.32 0.22 3.01
C MET A 36 4.73 -1.08 3.73
N MET A 37 5.09 -0.99 5.02
CA MET A 37 5.39 -2.17 5.84
C MET A 37 4.17 -3.06 6.04
N ASN A 38 3.00 -2.47 6.26
CA ASN A 38 1.75 -3.22 6.36
C ASN A 38 1.44 -3.94 5.03
N ASP A 39 1.59 -3.28 3.89
CA ASP A 39 1.35 -3.90 2.58
C ASP A 39 2.30 -5.10 2.34
N TYR A 40 3.56 -5.02 2.79
CA TYR A 40 4.50 -6.16 2.75
C TYR A 40 4.03 -7.31 3.65
N GLN A 41 3.60 -6.99 4.87
CA GLN A 41 3.12 -8.00 5.80
C GLN A 41 1.83 -8.65 5.32
N ASP A 42 0.91 -7.90 4.73
CA ASP A 42 -0.36 -8.40 4.19
C ASP A 42 -0.14 -9.37 3.00
N LEU A 43 0.98 -9.24 2.26
CA LEU A 43 1.27 -10.09 1.09
C LEU A 43 2.25 -11.25 1.37
N PHE A 44 3.24 -11.05 2.25
CA PHE A 44 4.31 -12.01 2.52
C PHE A 44 4.40 -12.47 3.97
N GLY A 45 3.58 -11.90 4.85
CA GLY A 45 3.51 -12.31 6.25
C GLY A 45 2.90 -13.71 6.40
N ASP A 46 3.21 -14.33 7.52
CA ASP A 46 2.56 -15.58 7.91
C ASP A 46 1.13 -15.27 8.39
N ALA A 47 0.14 -15.71 7.61
CA ALA A 47 -1.27 -15.46 7.90
C ALA A 47 -1.69 -15.97 9.29
N GLU A 48 -1.08 -17.05 9.79
CA GLU A 48 -1.36 -17.59 11.13
C GLU A 48 -0.75 -16.70 12.23
N ALA A 49 0.43 -16.12 11.99
CA ALA A 49 1.09 -15.23 12.93
C ALA A 49 0.45 -13.83 12.97
N VAL A 50 -0.09 -13.37 11.83
CA VAL A 50 -0.72 -12.04 11.69
C VAL A 50 -2.20 -12.08 12.08
N GLY A 51 -2.85 -13.25 12.00
CA GLY A 51 -4.27 -13.41 12.32
C GLY A 51 -5.20 -12.70 11.33
N LYS A 52 -4.72 -12.41 10.12
CA LYS A 52 -5.45 -11.69 9.07
C LYS A 52 -5.21 -12.39 7.73
N GLU A 53 -6.30 -12.69 7.03
CA GLU A 53 -6.22 -13.13 5.64
C GLU A 53 -5.87 -11.93 4.75
N GLU A 54 -4.97 -12.14 3.79
CA GLU A 54 -4.61 -11.14 2.78
C GLU A 54 -5.87 -10.66 2.03
N SER A 55 -6.10 -9.35 1.98
CA SER A 55 -7.29 -8.80 1.33
C SER A 55 -7.00 -7.74 0.27
N ASP A 56 -5.74 -7.28 0.17
CA ASP A 56 -5.37 -6.14 -0.65
C ASP A 56 -5.64 -6.36 -2.15
N ILE A 57 -5.39 -7.57 -2.65
CA ILE A 57 -5.62 -7.92 -4.06
C ILE A 57 -7.12 -7.99 -4.35
N GLN A 58 -7.88 -8.65 -3.49
CA GLN A 58 -9.32 -8.86 -3.64
C GLN A 58 -10.10 -7.56 -3.52
N GLU A 59 -9.70 -6.69 -2.59
CA GLU A 59 -10.32 -5.38 -2.35
C GLU A 59 -9.86 -4.30 -3.35
N SER A 60 -9.01 -4.64 -4.32
CA SER A 60 -8.49 -3.69 -5.33
C SER A 60 -7.78 -2.49 -4.68
N LYS A 61 -7.04 -2.73 -3.60
CA LYS A 61 -6.35 -1.64 -2.90
C LYS A 61 -5.22 -1.09 -3.75
N CYS A 62 -4.99 0.22 -3.62
CA CYS A 62 -3.81 0.88 -4.18
C CYS A 62 -2.61 0.63 -3.26
N SER A 63 -2.19 -0.63 -3.12
CA SER A 63 -1.04 -1.01 -2.31
C SER A 63 0.27 -0.68 -3.03
N TRP A 64 1.37 -0.62 -2.27
CA TRP A 64 2.70 -0.44 -2.83
C TRP A 64 3.02 -1.49 -3.90
N PHE A 65 2.63 -2.75 -3.70
CA PHE A 65 2.84 -3.84 -4.67
C PHE A 65 2.01 -3.66 -5.94
N ALA A 66 0.78 -3.16 -5.85
CA ALA A 66 -0.04 -2.88 -7.02
C ALA A 66 0.60 -1.79 -7.90
N VAL A 67 1.01 -0.69 -7.29
CA VAL A 67 1.68 0.42 -7.99
C VAL A 67 3.00 -0.07 -8.59
N LYS A 68 3.83 -0.75 -7.81
CA LYS A 68 5.15 -1.20 -8.27
C LYS A 68 5.07 -2.25 -9.38
N CYS A 69 4.09 -3.16 -9.28
CA CYS A 69 3.79 -4.09 -10.36
C CYS A 69 3.47 -3.36 -11.66
N LEU A 70 2.59 -2.35 -11.63
CA LEU A 70 2.21 -1.60 -12.83
C LEU A 70 3.35 -0.73 -13.38
N GLU A 71 4.27 -0.26 -12.54
CA GLU A 71 5.48 0.44 -13.00
C GLU A 71 6.42 -0.48 -13.79
N MET A 72 6.61 -1.72 -13.31
CA MET A 72 7.59 -2.67 -13.85
C MET A 72 7.03 -3.61 -14.92
N ALA A 73 5.72 -3.80 -14.96
CA ALA A 73 5.06 -4.77 -15.84
C ALA A 73 5.12 -4.37 -17.32
N SER A 74 5.29 -5.39 -18.19
CA SER A 74 5.07 -5.29 -19.63
C SER A 74 3.61 -4.96 -19.96
N SER A 75 3.32 -4.65 -21.23
CA SER A 75 1.96 -4.40 -21.71
C SER A 75 1.03 -5.60 -21.47
N GLU A 76 1.53 -6.81 -21.72
CA GLU A 76 0.79 -8.06 -21.52
C GLU A 76 0.55 -8.34 -20.04
N GLN A 77 1.56 -8.10 -19.20
CA GLN A 77 1.46 -8.26 -17.74
C GLN A 77 0.48 -7.25 -17.13
N LYS A 78 0.42 -6.02 -17.66
CA LYS A 78 -0.57 -5.00 -17.26
C LYS A 78 -1.99 -5.43 -17.61
N GLU A 79 -2.18 -6.07 -18.75
CA GLU A 79 -3.48 -6.59 -19.15
C GLU A 79 -3.90 -7.78 -18.26
N LEU A 80 -2.96 -8.69 -17.97
CA LEU A 80 -3.18 -9.74 -16.96
C LEU A 80 -3.54 -9.14 -15.60
N PHE A 81 -2.84 -8.10 -15.16
CA PHE A 81 -3.14 -7.41 -13.90
C PHE A 81 -4.58 -6.89 -13.89
N LYS A 82 -5.00 -6.14 -14.93
CA LYS A 82 -6.35 -5.58 -15.02
C LYS A 82 -7.46 -6.63 -14.99
N GLN A 83 -7.24 -7.80 -15.60
CA GLN A 83 -8.24 -8.86 -15.68
C GLN A 83 -8.42 -9.65 -14.37
N ASN A 84 -7.41 -9.62 -13.50
CA ASN A 84 -7.33 -10.48 -12.32
C ASN A 84 -7.32 -9.72 -10.98
N TYR A 85 -6.93 -8.44 -10.96
CA TYR A 85 -6.88 -7.62 -9.74
C TYR A 85 -8.29 -7.15 -9.31
N GLY A 86 -8.54 -7.08 -8.00
CA GLY A 86 -9.83 -6.64 -7.46
C GLY A 86 -10.94 -7.68 -7.55
N CYS A 87 -10.59 -8.96 -7.46
CA CYS A 87 -11.55 -10.07 -7.53
C CYS A 87 -11.34 -11.06 -6.37
N GLU A 88 -12.43 -11.56 -5.79
CA GLU A 88 -12.41 -12.55 -4.70
C GLU A 88 -12.07 -13.97 -5.18
N ASP A 89 -12.05 -14.20 -6.50
CA ASP A 89 -11.68 -15.47 -7.09
C ASP A 89 -10.22 -15.83 -6.77
N ARG A 90 -10.03 -16.95 -6.05
CA ARG A 90 -8.71 -17.44 -5.62
C ARG A 90 -7.75 -17.68 -6.78
N GLU A 91 -8.23 -18.10 -7.94
CA GLU A 91 -7.36 -18.32 -9.10
C GLU A 91 -6.83 -17.00 -9.66
N LYS A 92 -7.67 -15.96 -9.66
CA LYS A 92 -7.27 -14.62 -10.10
C LYS A 92 -6.27 -13.98 -9.12
N VAL A 93 -6.51 -14.14 -7.82
CA VAL A 93 -5.57 -13.71 -6.78
C VAL A 93 -4.22 -14.41 -6.95
N ALA A 94 -4.23 -15.74 -7.18
CA ALA A 94 -3.00 -16.51 -7.39
C ALA A 94 -2.20 -16.02 -8.60
N LYS A 95 -2.87 -15.67 -9.71
CA LYS A 95 -2.20 -15.08 -10.90
C LYS A 95 -1.52 -13.75 -10.59
N ILE A 96 -2.15 -12.88 -9.80
CA ILE A 96 -1.53 -11.61 -9.36
C ILE A 96 -0.30 -11.87 -8.48
N LYS A 97 -0.40 -12.81 -7.54
CA LYS A 97 0.74 -13.20 -6.69
C LYS A 97 1.90 -13.77 -7.50
N GLU A 98 1.60 -14.60 -8.49
CA GLU A 98 2.62 -15.15 -9.38
C GLU A 98 3.28 -14.05 -10.22
N LEU A 99 2.50 -13.07 -10.68
CA LEU A 99 3.04 -11.89 -11.36
C LEU A 99 3.98 -11.10 -10.43
N TYR A 100 3.60 -10.86 -9.17
CA TYR A 100 4.45 -10.20 -8.18
C TYR A 100 5.76 -10.96 -7.94
N LYS A 101 5.71 -12.30 -7.89
CA LYS A 101 6.89 -13.16 -7.78
C LYS A 101 7.77 -13.06 -9.02
N THR A 102 7.18 -13.09 -10.21
CA THR A 102 7.87 -12.99 -11.50
C THR A 102 8.63 -11.67 -11.64
N LEU A 103 8.01 -10.58 -11.19
CA LEU A 103 8.62 -9.24 -11.17
C LEU A 103 9.58 -9.03 -9.98
N GLN A 104 9.78 -10.05 -9.13
CA GLN A 104 10.66 -10.02 -7.97
C GLN A 104 10.37 -8.84 -7.02
N LEU A 105 9.10 -8.48 -6.85
CA LEU A 105 8.71 -7.29 -6.09
C LEU A 105 9.13 -7.35 -4.62
N LYS A 106 9.28 -8.57 -4.05
CA LYS A 106 9.82 -8.77 -2.71
C LYS A 106 11.24 -8.23 -2.56
N GLU A 107 12.07 -8.45 -3.57
CA GLU A 107 13.46 -7.99 -3.56
C GLU A 107 13.54 -6.50 -3.89
N GLU A 108 12.65 -6.00 -4.75
CA GLU A 108 12.51 -4.56 -4.99
C GLU A 108 12.11 -3.78 -3.73
N TYR A 109 11.24 -4.34 -2.89
CA TYR A 109 10.84 -3.71 -1.62
C TYR A 109 12.00 -3.57 -0.62
N LYS A 110 12.98 -4.48 -0.66
CA LYS A 110 14.12 -4.52 0.27
C LYS A 110 15.29 -3.61 -0.13
N LYS A 111 15.25 -3.02 -1.32
CA LYS A 111 16.28 -2.09 -1.80
C LYS A 111 16.14 -0.74 -1.10
#